data_AF-A0A2C9L2M1-F1
#
_entry.id   AF-A0A2C9L2M1-F1
#
_cell.length_a   1.000
_cell.length_b   1.000
_cell.length_c   1.000
_cell.angle_alpha   90.00
_cell.angle_beta   90.00
_cell.angle_gamma   90.00
#
_symmetry.space_group_name_H-M   'P 1'
#
loop_
_entity.id
_entity.type
_entity.pdbx_description
1 polymer ?
#
loop_
_entity_poly.entity_id
_entity_poly.type
_entity_poly.pdbx_seq_one_letter_code
_entity_poly.pdbx_strand_id
1 'polypeptide(L)'
;MMDEDFTQVLPSELTYKILSFLNAEELASVQKVCVQWRELGNSDFLWHHQCILKGWEKYESNPPILNLEPMYACHYSSTGSSPLFDLKIPECTRLSPLCKWKHIFLRVAHLMKNWSKGRYCVAPILRGHTDKVNALDCEEDCLISGSSDRTVKIWDLRTCQCVTTVEDFFDSVTAVKIFGTSVIIGCGDGTIHIITLTSGQRERVLLGHHDSVNHLCIQGSVLISSGADASVCAWSLVSHDLLRHMLVHTDEIECMSSLDNYVVTGSWDRTMVLWDIISGACVHHLVGHSEVVSCCQFDTSKIVSGSADGDVRIWSFLTGLCLHVLSGHKGEVYCVAYNADCIASGSSDSTIILWSHEGKIQHILKEHMGIVRCLHIHGDRLVSGGDQRMIVVWDLKAGRKLSTLHRHPNKLHLMWVGETKLITATPEKSGCMTVLTFW
;
A
#
# COMPACT_ATOMS: atom_id res chain seq x y z
N MET A 1 18.42 3.10 -56.26
CA MET A 1 18.39 2.21 -55.08
C MET A 1 16.93 2.03 -54.76
N MET A 2 16.40 0.83 -54.98
CA MET A 2 15.01 0.51 -54.65
C MET A 2 14.96 0.23 -53.15
N ASP A 3 14.67 1.27 -52.35
CA ASP A 3 14.26 1.09 -50.96
C ASP A 3 12.79 0.65 -50.99
N GLU A 4 12.57 -0.64 -51.26
CA GLU A 4 11.23 -1.24 -51.14
C GLU A 4 10.90 -1.49 -49.68
N ASP A 5 9.65 -1.20 -49.31
CA ASP A 5 9.14 -1.45 -47.97
C ASP A 5 9.05 -2.97 -47.76
N PHE A 6 9.94 -3.51 -46.92
CA PHE A 6 10.02 -4.94 -46.65
C PHE A 6 8.72 -5.51 -46.07
N THR A 7 7.85 -4.67 -45.48
CA THR A 7 6.55 -5.11 -44.96
C THR A 7 5.57 -5.52 -46.06
N GLN A 8 5.79 -5.06 -47.31
CA GLN A 8 5.02 -5.47 -48.47
C GLN A 8 5.54 -6.76 -49.11
N VAL A 9 6.80 -7.10 -48.85
CA VAL A 9 7.49 -8.27 -49.44
C VAL A 9 7.45 -9.47 -48.50
N LEU A 10 7.52 -9.25 -47.18
CA LEU A 10 7.54 -10.32 -46.18
C LEU A 10 6.13 -10.78 -45.78
N PRO A 11 5.95 -12.09 -45.50
CA PRO A 11 4.78 -12.60 -44.81
C PRO A 11 4.53 -11.86 -43.48
N SER A 12 3.25 -11.64 -43.14
CA SER A 12 2.83 -10.92 -41.95
C SER A 12 3.43 -11.47 -40.65
N GLU A 13 3.61 -12.79 -40.54
CA GLU A 13 4.21 -13.45 -39.37
C GLU A 13 5.67 -13.04 -39.15
N LEU A 14 6.48 -12.97 -40.21
CA LEU A 14 7.88 -12.53 -40.12
C LEU A 14 7.95 -11.04 -39.77
N THR A 15 7.04 -10.24 -40.32
CA THR A 15 6.92 -8.82 -40.00
C THR A 15 6.56 -8.62 -38.53
N TYR A 16 5.59 -9.37 -37.97
CA TYR A 16 5.28 -9.32 -36.54
C TYR A 16 6.46 -9.76 -35.67
N LYS A 17 7.20 -10.79 -36.10
CA LYS A 17 8.40 -11.22 -35.37
C LYS A 17 9.47 -10.13 -35.35
N ILE A 18 9.70 -9.42 -36.45
CA ILE A 18 10.63 -8.26 -36.50
C ILE A 18 10.14 -7.17 -35.55
N LEU A 19 8.85 -6.80 -35.62
CA LEU A 19 8.26 -5.77 -34.76
C LEU A 19 8.27 -6.16 -33.28
N SER A 20 8.26 -7.45 -32.95
CA SER A 20 8.29 -7.92 -31.55
C SER A 20 9.60 -7.61 -30.82
N PHE A 21 10.70 -7.40 -31.55
CA PHE A 21 12.00 -7.00 -31.00
C PHE A 21 12.08 -5.51 -30.67
N LEU A 22 11.12 -4.71 -31.14
CA LEU A 22 11.12 -3.26 -30.92
C LEU A 22 10.56 -2.92 -29.54
N ASN A 23 11.06 -1.84 -28.96
CA ASN A 23 10.52 -1.27 -27.74
C ASN A 23 9.22 -0.50 -28.02
N ALA A 24 8.42 -0.23 -26.98
CA ALA A 24 7.16 0.49 -27.14
C ALA A 24 7.30 1.89 -27.79
N GLU A 25 8.41 2.61 -27.55
CA GLU A 25 8.68 3.90 -28.18
C GLU A 25 8.98 3.77 -29.68
N GLU A 26 9.70 2.72 -30.06
CA GLU A 26 10.00 2.38 -31.44
C GLU A 26 8.74 1.91 -32.17
N LEU A 27 7.91 1.07 -31.54
CA LEU A 27 6.59 0.68 -32.04
C LEU A 27 5.67 1.88 -32.24
N ALA A 28 5.68 2.85 -31.32
CA ALA A 28 4.93 4.09 -31.48
C ALA A 28 5.47 4.97 -32.63
N SER A 29 6.76 4.84 -32.97
CA SER A 29 7.38 5.55 -34.10
C SER A 29 7.05 4.88 -35.43
N VAL A 30 7.09 3.54 -35.47
CA VAL A 30 6.62 2.67 -36.57
C VAL A 30 5.19 3.03 -37.01
N GLN A 31 4.28 3.20 -36.06
CA GLN A 31 2.88 3.55 -36.35
C GLN A 31 2.65 4.94 -36.99
N LYS A 32 3.67 5.79 -37.00
CA LYS A 32 3.62 7.13 -37.60
C LYS A 32 4.07 7.15 -39.06
N VAL A 33 4.68 6.07 -39.56
CA VAL A 33 5.30 6.01 -40.89
C VAL A 33 4.25 6.04 -42.00
N CYS A 34 3.32 5.08 -42.04
CA CYS A 34 2.21 5.04 -42.99
C CYS A 34 1.02 4.25 -42.44
N VAL A 35 -0.08 4.16 -43.21
CA VAL A 35 -1.31 3.45 -42.79
C VAL A 35 -1.06 1.95 -42.56
N GLN A 36 -0.34 1.28 -43.47
CA GLN A 36 -0.02 -0.15 -43.36
C GLN A 36 0.81 -0.45 -42.10
N TRP A 37 1.83 0.35 -41.83
CA TRP A 37 2.65 0.25 -40.62
C TRP A 37 1.87 0.51 -39.35
N ARG A 38 0.85 1.38 -39.40
CA ARG A 38 -0.06 1.63 -38.28
C ARG A 38 -0.93 0.41 -37.97
N GLU A 39 -1.45 -0.26 -38.99
CA GLU A 39 -2.26 -1.47 -38.82
C GLU A 39 -1.42 -2.63 -38.26
N LEU A 40 -0.21 -2.85 -38.80
CA LEU A 40 0.72 -3.85 -38.28
C LEU A 40 1.16 -3.55 -36.84
N GLY A 41 1.48 -2.29 -36.55
CA GLY A 41 1.84 -1.85 -35.20
C GLY A 41 0.69 -1.91 -34.20
N ASN A 42 -0.56 -2.06 -34.65
CA ASN A 42 -1.78 -2.18 -33.83
C ASN A 42 -2.18 -3.65 -33.57
N SER A 43 -1.23 -4.59 -33.66
CA SER A 43 -1.52 -5.99 -33.31
C SER A 43 -1.60 -6.19 -31.79
N ASP A 44 -2.67 -6.83 -31.32
CA ASP A 44 -2.83 -7.19 -29.90
C ASP A 44 -1.69 -8.09 -29.40
N PHE A 45 -1.14 -8.96 -30.25
CA PHE A 45 -0.01 -9.83 -29.90
C PHE A 45 1.24 -9.03 -29.50
N LEU A 46 1.58 -7.98 -30.27
CA LEU A 46 2.76 -7.15 -30.00
C LEU A 46 2.61 -6.42 -28.67
N TRP A 47 1.45 -5.83 -28.41
CA TRP A 47 1.21 -5.06 -27.20
C TRP A 47 1.02 -5.97 -25.98
N HIS A 48 0.46 -7.16 -26.14
CA HIS A 48 0.42 -8.16 -25.08
C HIS A 48 1.82 -8.62 -24.67
N HIS A 49 2.71 -8.90 -25.64
CA HIS A 49 4.11 -9.21 -25.36
C HIS A 49 4.82 -8.08 -24.59
N GLN A 50 4.61 -6.82 -24.99
CA GLN A 50 5.15 -5.66 -24.27
C GLN A 50 4.59 -5.55 -22.84
N CYS A 51 3.31 -5.84 -22.64
CA CYS A 51 2.71 -5.90 -21.30
C CYS A 51 3.32 -7.03 -20.46
N ILE A 52 3.53 -8.22 -21.01
CA ILE A 52 4.17 -9.35 -20.31
C ILE A 52 5.59 -8.97 -19.86
N LEU A 53 6.40 -8.38 -20.74
CA LEU A 53 7.75 -7.93 -20.40
C LEU A 53 7.79 -6.93 -19.23
N LYS A 54 6.71 -6.18 -19.02
CA LYS A 54 6.54 -5.21 -17.92
C LYS A 54 5.75 -5.76 -16.72
N GLY A 55 5.25 -7.00 -16.79
CA GLY A 55 4.36 -7.57 -15.77
C GLY A 55 2.99 -6.88 -15.69
N TRP A 56 2.52 -6.29 -16.79
CA TRP A 56 1.26 -5.54 -16.89
C TRP A 56 0.06 -6.39 -17.33
N GLU A 57 0.23 -7.71 -17.42
CA GLU A 57 -0.84 -8.66 -17.78
C GLU A 57 -2.01 -8.64 -16.78
N LYS A 58 -1.71 -8.45 -15.48
CA LYS A 58 -2.70 -8.32 -14.40
C LYS A 58 -3.77 -7.25 -14.62
N TYR A 59 -3.50 -6.28 -15.49
CA TYR A 59 -4.43 -5.20 -15.79
C TYR A 59 -5.54 -5.58 -16.79
N GLU A 60 -5.51 -6.80 -17.31
CA GLU A 60 -6.60 -7.35 -18.10
C GLU A 60 -7.90 -7.49 -17.29
N SER A 61 -7.79 -7.88 -16.02
CA SER A 61 -8.91 -8.15 -15.12
C SER A 61 -9.26 -6.99 -14.18
N ASN A 62 -8.51 -5.87 -14.21
CA ASN A 62 -8.76 -4.72 -13.34
C ASN A 62 -9.73 -3.72 -14.01
N PRO A 63 -11.02 -3.68 -13.60
CA PRO A 63 -12.00 -2.77 -14.18
C PRO A 63 -11.68 -1.27 -14.03
N PRO A 64 -11.02 -0.74 -12.98
CA PRO A 64 -10.83 0.72 -12.86
C PRO A 64 -9.89 1.28 -13.94
N ILE A 65 -8.95 0.47 -14.46
CA ILE A 65 -8.04 0.89 -15.53
C ILE A 65 -8.72 0.80 -16.89
N LEU A 66 -9.80 0.04 -17.04
CA LEU A 66 -10.55 -0.07 -18.29
C LEU A 66 -11.76 0.87 -18.34
N ASN A 67 -12.27 1.30 -17.19
CA ASN A 67 -13.37 2.25 -17.10
C ASN A 67 -12.99 3.59 -17.74
N LEU A 68 -13.88 4.09 -18.59
CA LEU A 68 -13.69 5.26 -19.45
C LEU A 68 -14.12 6.57 -18.77
N GLU A 69 -14.70 6.50 -17.57
CA GLU A 69 -15.23 7.65 -16.87
C GLU A 69 -14.22 8.19 -15.87
N PRO A 70 -13.93 9.50 -15.88
CA PRO A 70 -13.17 10.11 -14.79
C PRO A 70 -13.95 9.89 -13.48
N MET A 71 -13.28 9.39 -12.43
CA MET A 71 -13.93 9.11 -11.15
C MET A 71 -14.62 10.34 -10.55
N TYR A 72 -14.18 11.55 -10.92
CA TYR A 72 -14.76 12.82 -10.49
C TYR A 72 -14.64 13.88 -11.59
N ALA A 73 -15.59 14.81 -11.64
CA ALA A 73 -15.32 16.12 -12.22
C ALA A 73 -14.22 16.78 -11.38
N CYS A 74 -13.13 17.23 -12.00
CA CYS A 74 -12.03 17.91 -11.32
C CYS A 74 -12.54 19.11 -10.53
N HIS A 75 -12.81 18.94 -9.23
CA HIS A 75 -13.13 20.06 -8.35
C HIS A 75 -11.81 20.57 -7.76
N TYR A 76 -11.34 21.63 -8.41
CA TYR A 76 -10.16 22.39 -8.04
C TYR A 76 -10.20 22.81 -6.57
N SER A 77 -9.08 22.63 -5.87
CA SER A 77 -8.89 23.28 -4.57
C SER A 77 -8.86 24.79 -4.79
N SER A 78 -9.72 25.51 -4.05
CA SER A 78 -9.79 26.96 -3.99
C SER A 78 -8.57 27.61 -3.30
N THR A 79 -7.56 26.83 -2.89
CA THR A 79 -6.47 27.29 -2.03
C THR A 79 -5.12 27.49 -2.72
N GLY A 80 -5.04 27.37 -4.04
CA GLY A 80 -3.95 27.96 -4.86
C GLY A 80 -2.51 27.50 -4.59
N SER A 81 -2.28 26.47 -3.76
CA SER A 81 -0.95 26.06 -3.32
C SER A 81 -0.35 24.90 -4.11
N SER A 82 -1.05 24.36 -5.10
CA SER A 82 -0.54 23.30 -5.99
C SER A 82 -0.54 23.79 -7.44
N PRO A 83 0.51 23.51 -8.23
CA PRO A 83 0.58 23.96 -9.63
C PRO A 83 -0.60 23.39 -10.41
N LEU A 84 -1.40 24.29 -11.01
CA LEU A 84 -2.55 23.97 -11.84
C LEU A 84 -2.08 23.27 -13.12
N PHE A 85 -2.50 22.02 -13.33
CA PHE A 85 -2.43 21.38 -14.64
C PHE A 85 -3.84 21.30 -15.23
N ASP A 86 -4.24 22.35 -15.94
CA ASP A 86 -5.52 22.41 -16.67
C ASP A 86 -5.39 21.58 -17.95
N LEU A 87 -5.62 20.27 -17.86
CA LEU A 87 -5.79 19.42 -19.02
C LEU A 87 -7.19 19.66 -19.58
N LYS A 88 -7.33 20.68 -20.43
CA LYS A 88 -8.45 20.74 -21.38
C LYS A 88 -8.31 19.56 -22.33
N ILE A 89 -8.92 18.44 -21.97
CA ILE A 89 -9.05 17.29 -22.87
C ILE A 89 -10.03 17.76 -23.94
N PRO A 90 -9.59 17.98 -25.21
CA PRO A 90 -10.54 18.22 -26.28
C PRO A 90 -11.48 17.03 -26.33
N GLU A 91 -12.76 17.25 -26.61
CA GLU A 91 -13.70 16.17 -26.96
C GLU A 91 -13.21 15.51 -28.26
N CYS A 92 -12.16 14.71 -28.15
CA CYS A 92 -11.66 13.88 -29.22
C CYS A 92 -12.70 12.79 -29.36
N THR A 93 -13.46 12.88 -30.45
CA THR A 93 -14.28 11.80 -31.02
C THR A 93 -13.63 10.47 -30.67
N ARG A 94 -14.27 9.73 -29.75
CA ARG A 94 -13.77 8.46 -29.20
C ARG A 94 -13.66 7.46 -30.36
N LEU A 95 -12.50 7.40 -31.00
CA LEU A 95 -12.15 6.29 -31.87
C LEU A 95 -12.17 5.04 -30.97
N SER A 96 -12.87 3.99 -31.41
CA SER A 96 -12.89 2.72 -30.71
C SER A 96 -11.46 2.25 -30.44
N PRO A 97 -11.18 1.61 -29.29
CA PRO A 97 -9.87 1.02 -29.07
C PRO A 97 -9.67 -0.07 -30.13
N LEU A 98 -8.78 0.17 -31.10
CA LEU A 98 -8.48 -0.78 -32.17
C LEU A 98 -7.82 -2.06 -31.63
N CYS A 99 -7.21 -2.01 -30.44
CA CYS A 99 -6.51 -3.13 -29.79
C CYS A 99 -6.62 -2.99 -28.27
N LYS A 100 -7.06 -4.05 -27.60
CA LYS A 100 -7.24 -4.09 -26.13
C LYS A 100 -5.92 -3.86 -25.42
N TRP A 101 -4.87 -4.58 -25.82
CA TRP A 101 -3.59 -4.57 -25.10
C TRP A 101 -2.82 -3.28 -25.28
N LYS A 102 -2.93 -2.65 -26.46
CA LYS A 102 -2.37 -1.32 -26.71
C LYS A 102 -2.99 -0.28 -25.78
N HIS A 103 -4.30 -0.32 -25.61
CA HIS A 103 -5.02 0.59 -24.74
C HIS A 103 -4.61 0.43 -23.28
N ILE A 104 -4.53 -0.81 -22.80
CA ILE A 104 -4.02 -1.14 -21.44
C ILE A 104 -2.59 -0.61 -21.28
N PHE A 105 -1.70 -0.90 -22.23
CA PHE A 105 -0.30 -0.46 -22.17
C PHE A 105 -0.18 1.05 -22.02
N LEU A 106 -0.86 1.81 -22.87
CA LEU A 106 -0.81 3.28 -22.84
C LEU A 106 -1.33 3.80 -21.50
N ARG A 107 -2.43 3.25 -21.02
CA ARG A 107 -3.07 3.62 -19.76
C ARG A 107 -2.15 3.40 -18.56
N VAL A 108 -1.54 2.23 -18.45
CA VAL A 108 -0.59 1.91 -17.38
C VAL A 108 0.67 2.76 -17.51
N ALA A 109 1.19 2.98 -18.72
CA ALA A 109 2.34 3.85 -18.95
C ALA A 109 2.07 5.30 -18.51
N HIS A 110 0.86 5.82 -18.76
CA HIS A 110 0.43 7.13 -18.27
C HIS A 110 0.35 7.18 -16.74
N LEU A 111 -0.23 6.16 -16.11
CA LEU A 111 -0.29 6.04 -14.65
C LEU A 111 1.12 6.05 -14.04
N MET A 112 2.05 5.23 -14.57
CA MET A 112 3.43 5.18 -14.11
C MET A 112 4.14 6.54 -14.25
N LYS A 113 3.90 7.24 -15.36
CA LYS A 113 4.43 8.58 -15.62
C LYS A 113 3.82 9.64 -14.69
N ASN A 114 2.55 9.48 -14.32
CA ASN A 114 1.88 10.37 -13.38
C ASN A 114 2.51 10.24 -11.99
N TRP A 115 2.71 9.01 -11.51
CA TRP A 115 3.47 8.75 -10.30
C TRP A 115 4.89 9.33 -10.34
N SER A 116 5.64 9.09 -11.42
CA SER A 116 7.03 9.55 -11.50
C SER A 116 7.16 11.07 -11.56
N LYS A 117 6.18 11.76 -12.15
CA LYS A 117 6.18 13.23 -12.28
C LYS A 117 5.41 13.94 -11.16
N GLY A 118 4.77 13.20 -10.25
CA GLY A 118 3.87 13.78 -9.25
C GLY A 118 2.65 14.46 -9.86
N ARG A 119 2.10 13.92 -10.95
CA ARG A 119 0.81 14.37 -11.51
C ARG A 119 -0.31 13.58 -10.88
N TYR A 120 -1.12 14.24 -10.07
CA TYR A 120 -2.24 13.63 -9.39
C TYR A 120 -3.42 14.59 -9.36
N CYS A 121 -4.61 14.01 -9.34
CA CYS A 121 -5.84 14.70 -9.01
C CYS A 121 -6.12 14.56 -7.51
N VAL A 122 -6.91 15.51 -7.02
CA VAL A 122 -7.25 15.64 -5.62
C VAL A 122 -8.74 15.36 -5.49
N ALA A 123 -9.10 14.32 -4.75
CA ALA A 123 -10.49 14.14 -4.37
C ALA A 123 -10.87 15.16 -3.27
N PRO A 124 -12.16 15.52 -3.15
CA PRO A 124 -12.67 16.27 -2.01
C PRO A 124 -12.17 15.70 -0.67
N ILE A 125 -11.84 16.59 0.28
CA ILE A 125 -11.37 16.16 1.60
C ILE A 125 -12.53 15.45 2.32
N LEU A 126 -12.28 14.22 2.75
CA LEU A 126 -13.24 13.43 3.51
C LEU A 126 -13.22 13.93 4.96
N ARG A 127 -14.22 14.74 5.31
CA ARG A 127 -14.42 15.30 6.65
C ARG A 127 -15.59 14.59 7.32
N GLY A 128 -15.37 14.07 8.51
CA GLY A 128 -16.46 13.43 9.26
C GLY A 128 -16.09 13.03 10.67
N HIS A 129 -14.84 12.66 10.93
CA HIS A 129 -14.40 12.33 12.28
C HIS A 129 -14.14 13.57 13.13
N THR A 130 -14.56 13.54 14.39
CA THR A 130 -14.37 14.65 15.33
C THR A 130 -13.01 14.60 16.01
N ASP A 131 -12.41 13.41 16.08
CA ASP A 131 -11.09 13.14 16.63
C ASP A 131 -10.15 12.50 15.58
N LYS A 132 -8.94 12.11 15.98
CA LYS A 132 -7.94 11.47 15.11
C LYS A 132 -8.44 10.14 14.55
N VAL A 133 -8.16 9.91 13.27
CA VAL A 133 -8.37 8.61 12.61
C VAL A 133 -7.24 7.68 13.03
N ASN A 134 -7.51 6.56 13.69
CA ASN A 134 -6.48 5.62 14.16
C ASN A 134 -6.21 4.48 13.18
N ALA A 135 -7.22 4.12 12.39
CA ALA A 135 -7.14 3.00 11.46
C ALA A 135 -7.81 3.34 10.14
N LEU A 136 -7.25 2.77 9.07
CA LEU A 136 -7.80 2.88 7.74
C LEU A 136 -7.55 1.60 6.94
N ASP A 137 -8.54 1.23 6.15
CA ASP A 137 -8.44 0.13 5.19
C ASP A 137 -9.28 0.48 3.97
N CYS A 138 -8.80 0.08 2.80
CA CYS A 138 -9.44 0.43 1.54
C CYS A 138 -9.42 -0.78 0.61
N GLU A 139 -10.58 -1.09 0.07
CA GLU A 139 -10.79 -2.12 -0.94
C GLU A 139 -11.53 -1.47 -2.12
N GLU A 140 -10.87 -1.45 -3.28
CA GLU A 140 -11.38 -0.80 -4.50
C GLU A 140 -11.77 0.68 -4.30
N ASP A 141 -13.08 0.96 -4.32
CA ASP A 141 -13.68 2.27 -4.12
C ASP A 141 -14.32 2.43 -2.74
N CYS A 142 -14.21 1.43 -1.86
CA CYS A 142 -14.69 1.50 -0.49
C CYS A 142 -13.55 1.80 0.47
N LEU A 143 -13.61 2.93 1.16
CA LEU A 143 -12.68 3.28 2.23
C LEU A 143 -13.39 3.17 3.57
N ILE A 144 -12.72 2.58 4.56
CA ILE A 144 -13.21 2.55 5.94
C ILE A 144 -12.21 3.24 6.84
N SER A 145 -12.73 4.07 7.75
CA SER A 145 -11.94 4.78 8.74
C SER A 145 -12.48 4.53 10.14
N GLY A 146 -11.58 4.16 11.05
CA GLY A 146 -11.83 4.05 12.48
C GLY A 146 -11.14 5.18 13.24
N SER A 147 -11.81 5.75 14.25
CA SER A 147 -11.36 6.97 14.93
C SER A 147 -11.46 6.88 16.45
N SER A 148 -10.72 7.76 17.11
CA SER A 148 -10.81 7.97 18.57
C SER A 148 -12.13 8.60 19.01
N ASP A 149 -12.93 9.10 18.07
CA ASP A 149 -14.29 9.57 18.34
C ASP A 149 -15.32 8.44 18.54
N ARG A 150 -14.85 7.18 18.60
CA ARG A 150 -15.69 5.98 18.82
C ARG A 150 -16.66 5.72 17.67
N THR A 151 -16.32 6.15 16.46
CA THR A 151 -17.10 5.86 15.26
C THR A 151 -16.26 5.19 14.19
N VAL A 152 -16.94 4.40 13.36
CA VAL A 152 -16.42 3.90 12.09
C VAL A 152 -17.22 4.52 10.96
N LYS A 153 -16.53 5.03 9.94
CA LYS A 153 -17.16 5.61 8.75
C LYS A 153 -16.77 4.83 7.51
N ILE A 154 -17.77 4.52 6.70
CA ILE A 154 -17.64 3.86 5.40
C ILE A 154 -17.85 4.92 4.33
N TRP A 155 -16.90 5.04 3.41
CA TRP A 155 -16.83 6.09 2.39
C TRP A 155 -16.83 5.47 1.01
N ASP A 156 -17.60 6.07 0.11
CA ASP A 156 -17.53 5.78 -1.32
C ASP A 156 -16.53 6.73 -1.99
N LEU A 157 -15.43 6.18 -2.49
CA LEU A 157 -14.35 6.87 -3.20
C LEU A 157 -14.65 7.13 -4.68
N ARG A 158 -15.90 6.96 -5.13
CA ARG A 158 -16.40 7.50 -6.40
C ARG A 158 -17.31 8.72 -6.19
N THR A 159 -17.92 8.87 -5.02
CA THR A 159 -18.74 10.04 -4.68
C THR A 159 -18.07 10.96 -3.67
N CYS A 160 -17.03 10.50 -2.98
CA CYS A 160 -16.38 11.19 -1.86
C CYS A 160 -17.35 11.51 -0.71
N GLN A 161 -18.36 10.65 -0.52
CA GLN A 161 -19.36 10.80 0.52
C GLN A 161 -19.28 9.67 1.54
N CYS A 162 -19.65 9.99 2.78
CA CYS A 162 -19.84 9.01 3.84
C CYS A 162 -21.15 8.26 3.55
N VAL A 163 -21.07 6.97 3.26
CA VAL A 163 -22.22 6.10 3.00
C VAL A 163 -22.89 5.71 4.31
N THR A 164 -22.08 5.29 5.29
CA THR A 164 -22.57 4.79 6.58
C THR A 164 -21.66 5.27 7.69
N THR A 165 -22.25 5.73 8.79
CA THR A 165 -21.55 5.95 10.06
C THR A 165 -22.07 4.92 11.05
N VAL A 166 -21.15 4.12 11.59
CA VAL A 166 -21.43 3.17 12.66
C VAL A 166 -20.96 3.80 13.96
N GLU A 167 -21.92 4.01 14.86
CA GLU A 167 -21.73 4.60 16.18
C GLU A 167 -21.90 3.49 17.24
N ASP A 168 -21.95 3.84 18.52
CA ASP A 168 -22.14 2.90 19.65
C ASP A 168 -20.95 1.98 19.98
N PHE A 169 -19.72 2.45 19.78
CA PHE A 169 -18.53 1.83 20.38
C PHE A 169 -18.24 2.45 21.75
N PHE A 170 -17.89 1.62 22.74
CA PHE A 170 -17.64 2.11 24.11
C PHE A 170 -16.36 2.93 24.19
N ASP A 171 -15.35 2.55 23.42
CA ASP A 171 -14.06 3.21 23.37
C ASP A 171 -13.58 3.47 21.93
N SER A 172 -12.40 4.05 21.80
CA SER A 172 -11.76 4.39 20.53
C SER A 172 -11.64 3.18 19.60
N VAL A 173 -11.82 3.40 18.31
CA VAL A 173 -11.56 2.38 17.30
C VAL A 173 -10.08 2.45 16.96
N THR A 174 -9.37 1.35 17.10
CA THR A 174 -7.90 1.26 17.01
C THR A 174 -7.44 0.48 15.78
N ALA A 175 -8.24 -0.48 15.29
CA ALA A 175 -7.93 -1.26 14.10
C ALA A 175 -9.19 -1.51 13.25
N VAL A 176 -9.04 -1.57 11.93
CA VAL A 176 -10.12 -1.86 10.98
C VAL A 176 -9.61 -2.71 9.83
N LYS A 177 -10.38 -3.71 9.39
CA LYS A 177 -10.13 -4.50 8.19
C LYS A 177 -11.40 -4.84 7.41
N ILE A 178 -11.33 -4.74 6.08
CA ILE A 178 -12.39 -5.17 5.16
C ILE A 178 -12.22 -6.65 4.83
N PHE A 179 -13.33 -7.39 4.86
CA PHE A 179 -13.39 -8.80 4.49
C PHE A 179 -14.63 -9.08 3.64
N GLY A 180 -14.52 -8.85 2.33
CA GLY A 180 -15.63 -9.03 1.40
C GLY A 180 -16.81 -8.13 1.78
N THR A 181 -17.92 -8.73 2.24
CA THR A 181 -19.12 -7.99 2.64
C THR A 181 -19.15 -7.57 4.11
N SER A 182 -18.15 -7.97 4.90
CA SER A 182 -18.09 -7.70 6.33
C SER A 182 -16.87 -6.83 6.67
N VAL A 183 -16.94 -6.13 7.79
CA VAL A 183 -15.89 -5.27 8.30
C VAL A 183 -15.59 -5.68 9.72
N ILE A 184 -14.31 -5.84 10.02
CA ILE A 184 -13.81 -6.24 11.33
C ILE A 184 -13.18 -5.02 11.98
N ILE A 185 -13.60 -4.74 13.21
CA ILE A 185 -13.27 -3.51 13.93
C ILE A 185 -12.71 -3.92 15.29
N GLY A 186 -11.49 -3.49 15.60
CA GLY A 186 -10.85 -3.64 16.90
C GLY A 186 -11.00 -2.35 17.70
N CYS A 187 -11.38 -2.49 18.96
CA CYS A 187 -11.66 -1.38 19.85
C CYS A 187 -10.67 -1.31 21.03
N GLY A 188 -10.57 -0.12 21.62
CA GLY A 188 -9.77 0.19 22.81
C GLY A 188 -10.19 -0.57 24.06
N ASP A 189 -11.44 -1.05 24.10
CA ASP A 189 -12.01 -1.82 25.21
C ASP A 189 -11.72 -3.33 25.14
N GLY A 190 -10.92 -3.78 24.16
CA GLY A 190 -10.62 -5.19 23.94
C GLY A 190 -11.68 -5.96 23.15
N THR A 191 -12.75 -5.31 22.71
CA THR A 191 -13.78 -5.97 21.90
C THR A 191 -13.43 -5.93 20.42
N ILE A 192 -13.84 -6.97 19.69
CA ILE A 192 -13.78 -7.00 18.23
C ILE A 192 -15.20 -7.10 17.68
N HIS A 193 -15.60 -6.16 16.85
CA HIS A 193 -16.91 -6.11 16.24
C HIS A 193 -16.84 -6.54 14.77
N ILE A 194 -17.79 -7.38 14.35
CA ILE A 194 -18.00 -7.71 12.94
C ILE A 194 -19.31 -7.04 12.52
N ILE A 195 -19.24 -6.23 11.48
CA ILE A 195 -20.39 -5.50 10.93
C ILE A 195 -20.56 -5.80 9.44
N THR A 196 -21.78 -5.72 8.93
CA THR A 196 -22.05 -5.80 7.49
C THR A 196 -21.69 -4.47 6.81
N LEU A 197 -20.93 -4.49 5.71
CA LEU A 197 -20.48 -3.31 4.98
C LEU A 197 -21.65 -2.46 4.43
N THR A 198 -22.69 -3.09 3.91
CA THR A 198 -23.80 -2.41 3.22
C THR A 198 -24.79 -1.75 4.17
N SER A 199 -25.05 -2.36 5.32
CA SER A 199 -26.06 -1.90 6.28
C SER A 199 -25.46 -1.23 7.52
N GLY A 200 -24.17 -1.44 7.79
CA GLY A 200 -23.52 -1.05 9.04
C GLY A 200 -24.04 -1.80 10.26
N GLN A 201 -24.84 -2.86 10.08
CA GLN A 201 -25.41 -3.61 11.20
C GLN A 201 -24.35 -4.50 11.84
N ARG A 202 -24.34 -4.54 13.16
CA ARG A 202 -23.46 -5.39 13.96
C ARG A 202 -23.92 -6.84 13.87
N GLU A 203 -23.10 -7.68 13.23
CA GLU A 203 -23.35 -9.11 13.09
C GLU A 203 -22.95 -9.84 14.38
N ARG A 204 -21.74 -9.56 14.88
CA ARG A 204 -21.15 -10.26 16.02
C ARG A 204 -20.21 -9.37 16.84
N VAL A 205 -19.97 -9.80 18.08
CA VAL A 205 -18.95 -9.25 18.99
C VAL A 205 -18.11 -10.41 19.49
N LEU A 206 -16.81 -10.35 19.26
CA LEU A 206 -15.84 -11.30 19.78
C LEU A 206 -15.24 -10.72 21.06
N LEU A 207 -15.23 -11.53 22.11
CA LEU A 207 -14.72 -11.19 23.43
C LEU A 207 -13.58 -12.14 23.76
N GLY A 208 -12.42 -11.60 24.17
CA GLY A 208 -11.27 -12.42 24.58
C GLY A 208 -10.03 -11.61 24.90
N HIS A 209 -9.84 -10.45 24.26
CA HIS A 209 -8.81 -9.51 24.69
C HIS A 209 -9.22 -8.81 25.99
N HIS A 210 -8.22 -8.49 26.81
CA HIS A 210 -8.41 -7.84 28.11
C HIS A 210 -8.06 -6.33 28.08
N ASP A 211 -7.47 -5.88 26.98
CA ASP A 211 -7.08 -4.49 26.72
C ASP A 211 -7.18 -4.21 25.21
N SER A 212 -6.85 -3.00 24.79
CA SER A 212 -7.00 -2.47 23.43
C SER A 212 -6.50 -3.40 22.32
N VAL A 213 -7.32 -3.61 21.29
CA VAL A 213 -6.95 -4.37 20.09
C VAL A 213 -6.33 -3.44 19.04
N ASN A 214 -5.00 -3.44 18.92
CA ASN A 214 -4.26 -2.48 18.09
C ASN A 214 -4.02 -2.95 16.65
N HIS A 215 -3.97 -4.26 16.41
CA HIS A 215 -3.69 -4.79 15.08
C HIS A 215 -4.65 -5.91 14.70
N LEU A 216 -5.05 -5.92 13.42
CA LEU A 216 -5.90 -6.94 12.81
C LEU A 216 -5.29 -7.38 11.48
N CYS A 217 -5.28 -8.68 11.24
CA CYS A 217 -4.93 -9.25 9.95
C CYS A 217 -5.83 -10.44 9.63
N ILE A 218 -6.05 -10.68 8.34
CA ILE A 218 -6.95 -11.73 7.87
C ILE A 218 -6.16 -12.65 6.95
N GLN A 219 -6.25 -13.95 7.22
CA GLN A 219 -5.66 -15.01 6.41
C GLN A 219 -6.73 -16.05 6.08
N GLY A 220 -7.26 -15.99 4.86
CA GLY A 220 -8.36 -16.84 4.42
C GLY A 220 -9.58 -16.66 5.32
N SER A 221 -9.93 -17.69 6.10
CA SER A 221 -11.06 -17.69 7.04
C SER A 221 -10.65 -17.45 8.51
N VAL A 222 -9.40 -17.08 8.77
CA VAL A 222 -8.89 -16.83 10.13
C VAL A 222 -8.59 -15.35 10.30
N LEU A 223 -9.13 -14.78 11.37
CA LEU A 223 -8.78 -13.44 11.84
C LEU A 223 -7.69 -13.57 12.90
N ILE A 224 -6.62 -12.81 12.77
CA ILE A 224 -5.62 -12.63 13.82
C ILE A 224 -5.76 -11.23 14.38
N SER A 225 -5.85 -11.14 15.70
CA SER A 225 -5.85 -9.89 16.44
C SER A 225 -4.72 -9.85 17.46
N SER A 226 -4.13 -8.69 17.65
CA SER A 226 -3.14 -8.45 18.70
C SER A 226 -3.33 -7.08 19.33
N GLY A 227 -2.92 -6.92 20.57
CA GLY A 227 -3.26 -5.74 21.36
C GLY A 227 -2.28 -5.36 22.46
N ALA A 228 -2.70 -4.38 23.26
CA ALA A 228 -2.01 -3.91 24.45
C ALA A 228 -1.96 -4.96 25.56
N ASP A 229 -2.83 -5.97 25.53
CA ASP A 229 -2.84 -7.06 26.52
C ASP A 229 -1.74 -8.11 26.32
N ALA A 230 -0.73 -7.80 25.50
CA ALA A 230 0.39 -8.67 25.13
C ALA A 230 -0.03 -10.01 24.47
N SER A 231 -1.30 -10.14 24.06
CA SER A 231 -1.83 -11.38 23.51
C SER A 231 -2.03 -11.32 22.00
N VAL A 232 -1.92 -12.48 21.37
CA VAL A 232 -2.32 -12.70 19.99
C VAL A 232 -3.44 -13.73 19.97
N CYS A 233 -4.60 -13.35 19.45
CA CYS A 233 -5.75 -14.22 19.34
C CYS A 233 -6.02 -14.58 17.88
N ALA A 234 -6.31 -15.86 17.62
CA ALA A 234 -6.77 -16.34 16.33
C ALA A 234 -8.24 -16.74 16.42
N TRP A 235 -9.06 -16.24 15.50
CA TRP A 235 -10.51 -16.42 15.49
C TRP A 235 -10.96 -17.04 14.16
N SER A 236 -11.98 -17.88 14.22
CA SER A 236 -12.64 -18.41 13.04
C SER A 236 -13.65 -17.38 12.51
N LEU A 237 -13.52 -16.96 11.26
CA LEU A 237 -14.52 -16.08 10.63
C LEU A 237 -15.80 -16.82 10.22
N VAL A 238 -15.78 -18.15 10.21
CA VAL A 238 -16.94 -18.98 9.87
C VAL A 238 -17.78 -19.30 11.10
N SER A 239 -17.13 -19.69 12.21
CA SER A 239 -17.82 -20.04 13.45
C SER A 239 -17.86 -18.91 14.49
N HIS A 240 -17.01 -17.90 14.32
CA HIS A 240 -16.83 -16.77 15.25
C HIS A 240 -16.30 -17.18 16.63
N ASP A 241 -15.64 -18.34 16.71
CA ASP A 241 -15.02 -18.83 17.94
C ASP A 241 -13.54 -18.43 18.02
N LEU A 242 -13.06 -18.27 19.25
CA LEU A 242 -11.64 -18.18 19.56
C LEU A 242 -10.96 -19.54 19.31
N LEU A 243 -10.10 -19.61 18.30
CA LEU A 243 -9.35 -20.83 17.96
C LEU A 243 -8.12 -20.99 18.86
N ARG A 244 -7.38 -19.89 19.06
CA ARG A 244 -6.12 -19.85 19.80
C ARG A 244 -5.99 -18.54 20.57
N HIS A 245 -5.47 -18.63 21.78
CA HIS A 245 -5.04 -17.50 22.60
C HIS A 245 -3.55 -17.69 22.92
N MET A 246 -2.71 -16.83 22.36
CA MET A 246 -1.26 -16.98 22.39
C MET A 246 -0.65 -15.86 23.26
N LEU A 247 0.06 -16.26 24.31
CA LEU A 247 0.67 -15.38 25.31
C LEU A 247 2.14 -15.75 25.49
N VAL A 248 3.02 -14.92 24.94
CA VAL A 248 4.48 -15.03 25.12
C VAL A 248 5.08 -13.67 25.42
N HIS A 249 4.59 -12.62 24.75
CA HIS A 249 5.00 -11.26 25.04
C HIS A 249 4.69 -10.87 26.48
N THR A 250 5.56 -10.07 27.08
CA THR A 250 5.40 -9.59 28.46
C THR A 250 4.90 -8.16 28.54
N ASP A 251 4.78 -7.48 27.41
CA ASP A 251 4.37 -6.08 27.28
C ASP A 251 3.57 -5.88 25.97
N GLU A 252 3.04 -4.68 25.77
CA GLU A 252 2.16 -4.32 24.65
C GLU A 252 2.76 -4.70 23.29
N ILE A 253 1.92 -5.20 22.37
CA ILE A 253 2.33 -5.49 20.99
C ILE A 253 2.19 -4.21 20.16
N GLU A 254 3.31 -3.76 19.58
CA GLU A 254 3.41 -2.49 18.82
C GLU A 254 3.33 -2.70 17.31
N CYS A 255 3.68 -3.89 16.82
CA CYS A 255 3.56 -4.19 15.40
C CYS A 255 3.22 -5.67 15.13
N MET A 256 2.50 -5.89 14.04
CA MET A 256 2.12 -7.21 13.57
C MET A 256 2.21 -7.28 12.04
N SER A 257 2.78 -8.36 11.53
CA SER A 257 2.74 -8.74 10.11
C SER A 257 2.31 -10.19 9.99
N SER A 258 1.71 -10.56 8.86
CA SER A 258 1.23 -11.92 8.61
C SER A 258 1.57 -12.39 7.20
N LEU A 259 1.85 -13.68 7.06
CA LEU A 259 2.06 -14.37 5.79
C LEU A 259 1.63 -15.84 5.91
N ASP A 260 0.77 -16.29 5.00
CA ASP A 260 0.21 -17.64 4.94
C ASP A 260 -0.46 -18.13 6.23
N ASN A 261 0.25 -18.90 7.06
CA ASN A 261 -0.21 -19.42 8.35
C ASN A 261 0.65 -18.91 9.51
N TYR A 262 1.53 -17.95 9.24
CA TYR A 262 2.46 -17.40 10.21
C TYR A 262 2.15 -15.93 10.47
N VAL A 263 2.43 -15.52 11.70
CA VAL A 263 2.37 -14.13 12.15
C VAL A 263 3.66 -13.80 12.88
N VAL A 264 4.20 -12.62 12.62
CA VAL A 264 5.29 -12.04 13.39
C VAL A 264 4.74 -10.86 14.16
N THR A 265 5.03 -10.82 15.47
CA THR A 265 4.71 -9.70 16.35
C THR A 265 5.98 -9.10 16.93
N GLY A 266 5.99 -7.78 17.11
CA GLY A 266 7.02 -7.03 17.85
C GLY A 266 6.39 -6.24 18.98
N SER A 267 7.07 -6.15 20.12
CA SER A 267 6.51 -5.64 21.37
C SER A 267 7.42 -4.62 22.05
N TRP A 268 6.81 -3.90 23.01
CA TRP A 268 7.48 -3.06 24.00
C TRP A 268 8.44 -3.85 24.90
N ASP A 269 8.29 -5.18 24.99
CA ASP A 269 9.22 -6.06 25.70
C ASP A 269 10.60 -6.22 25.02
N ARG A 270 10.77 -5.58 23.85
CA ARG A 270 12.00 -5.55 23.03
C ARG A 270 12.28 -6.86 22.28
N THR A 271 11.31 -7.76 22.25
CA THR A 271 11.39 -9.04 21.55
C THR A 271 10.43 -9.08 20.39
N MET A 272 10.63 -10.08 19.53
CA MET A 272 9.63 -10.47 18.55
C MET A 272 9.32 -11.94 18.67
N VAL A 273 8.12 -12.31 18.26
CA VAL A 273 7.69 -13.71 18.25
C VAL A 273 7.14 -14.07 16.88
N LEU A 274 7.62 -15.19 16.34
CA LEU A 274 7.03 -15.85 15.18
C LEU A 274 6.07 -16.94 15.67
N TRP A 275 4.83 -16.87 15.22
CA TRP A 275 3.76 -17.78 15.58
C TRP A 275 3.35 -18.62 14.38
N ASP A 276 3.07 -19.91 14.61
CA ASP A 276 2.26 -20.71 13.70
C ASP A 276 0.82 -20.69 14.20
N ILE A 277 -0.07 -20.11 13.40
CA ILE A 277 -1.45 -19.80 13.77
C ILE A 277 -2.29 -21.08 13.86
N ILE A 278 -1.96 -22.11 13.08
CA ILE A 278 -2.71 -23.38 13.07
C ILE A 278 -2.46 -24.13 14.39
N SER A 279 -1.18 -24.29 14.74
CA SER A 279 -0.80 -24.97 15.99
C SER A 279 -0.98 -24.08 17.22
N GLY A 280 -0.93 -22.75 17.07
CA GLY A 280 -0.86 -21.80 18.16
C GLY A 280 0.51 -21.78 18.86
N ALA A 281 1.53 -22.39 18.25
CA ALA A 281 2.85 -22.49 18.84
C ALA A 281 3.70 -21.25 18.56
N CYS A 282 4.49 -20.85 19.55
CA CYS A 282 5.64 -19.99 19.34
C CYS A 282 6.70 -20.79 18.59
N VAL A 283 6.94 -20.42 17.34
CA VAL A 283 7.95 -21.04 16.47
C VAL A 283 9.33 -20.52 16.83
N HIS A 284 9.48 -19.19 16.91
CA HIS A 284 10.73 -18.53 17.28
C HIS A 284 10.48 -17.37 18.22
N HIS A 285 11.33 -17.26 19.24
CA HIS A 285 11.41 -16.12 20.15
C HIS A 285 12.69 -15.33 19.81
N LEU A 286 12.53 -14.21 19.10
CA LEU A 286 13.61 -13.43 18.52
C LEU A 286 14.06 -12.35 19.51
N VAL A 287 15.16 -12.61 20.20
CA VAL A 287 15.75 -11.71 21.19
C VAL A 287 16.98 -11.03 20.60
N GLY A 288 17.09 -9.72 20.75
CA GLY A 288 18.32 -9.01 20.41
C GLY A 288 18.21 -7.49 20.37
N HIS A 289 17.02 -6.93 20.11
CA HIS A 289 16.80 -5.49 20.23
C HIS A 289 16.95 -5.03 21.68
N SER A 290 17.48 -3.82 21.88
CA SER A 290 17.67 -3.25 23.23
C SER A 290 16.53 -2.35 23.66
N GLU A 291 15.64 -1.99 22.74
CA GLU A 291 14.46 -1.15 22.94
C GLU A 291 13.27 -1.70 22.13
N VAL A 292 12.11 -1.05 22.25
CA VAL A 292 10.83 -1.43 21.64
C VAL A 292 10.96 -1.79 20.17
N VAL A 293 10.28 -2.84 19.72
CA VAL A 293 10.23 -3.20 18.29
C VAL A 293 9.01 -2.54 17.64
N SER A 294 9.24 -1.40 16.98
CA SER A 294 8.18 -0.54 16.44
C SER A 294 7.62 -1.01 15.09
N CYS A 295 8.35 -1.82 14.33
CA CYS A 295 7.86 -2.30 13.04
C CYS A 295 8.48 -3.64 12.64
N CYS A 296 7.71 -4.46 11.94
CA CYS A 296 8.18 -5.73 11.40
C CYS A 296 7.52 -6.08 10.07
N GLN A 297 8.24 -6.85 9.24
CA GLN A 297 7.77 -7.45 7.99
C GLN A 297 8.53 -8.76 7.76
N PHE A 298 7.96 -9.73 7.04
CA PHE A 298 8.66 -10.99 6.76
C PHE A 298 8.20 -11.68 5.47
N ASP A 299 9.05 -12.54 4.92
CA ASP A 299 8.74 -13.50 3.85
C ASP A 299 9.03 -14.92 4.34
N THR A 300 8.93 -15.89 3.43
CA THR A 300 9.25 -17.29 3.67
C THR A 300 10.74 -17.56 3.96
N SER A 301 11.61 -16.55 3.90
CA SER A 301 13.07 -16.68 4.08
C SER A 301 13.63 -15.83 5.23
N LYS A 302 13.12 -14.61 5.41
CA LYS A 302 13.65 -13.59 6.31
C LYS A 302 12.54 -12.86 7.04
N ILE A 303 12.86 -12.45 8.27
CA ILE A 303 12.08 -11.52 9.07
C ILE A 303 12.92 -10.25 9.20
N VAL A 304 12.31 -9.08 9.04
CA VAL A 304 12.94 -7.77 9.17
C VAL A 304 12.24 -6.99 10.26
N SER A 305 13.01 -6.35 11.13
CA SER A 305 12.50 -5.55 12.24
C SER A 305 13.22 -4.24 12.37
N GLY A 306 12.47 -3.18 12.73
CA GLY A 306 13.02 -1.89 13.13
C GLY A 306 12.60 -1.57 14.56
N SER A 307 13.52 -0.98 15.31
CA SER A 307 13.35 -0.71 16.74
C SER A 307 13.67 0.73 17.11
N ALA A 308 13.17 1.14 18.27
CA ALA A 308 13.56 2.37 18.95
C ALA A 308 15.06 2.41 19.31
N ASP A 309 15.78 1.28 19.26
CA ASP A 309 17.24 1.25 19.46
C ASP A 309 18.03 1.86 18.28
N GLY A 310 17.35 2.16 17.17
CA GLY A 310 17.93 2.74 15.97
C GLY A 310 18.50 1.71 15.00
N ASP A 311 18.47 0.42 15.33
CA ASP A 311 18.92 -0.65 14.45
C ASP A 311 17.73 -1.25 13.67
N VAL A 312 18.04 -1.72 12.47
CA VAL A 312 17.19 -2.68 11.76
C VAL A 312 17.85 -4.05 11.87
N ARG A 313 17.09 -5.11 12.07
CA ARG A 313 17.63 -6.48 12.14
C ARG A 313 17.00 -7.36 11.07
N ILE A 314 17.82 -8.23 10.51
CA ILE A 314 17.40 -9.30 9.62
C ILE A 314 17.57 -10.62 10.36
N TRP A 315 16.50 -11.40 10.43
CA TRP A 315 16.45 -12.71 11.05
C TRP A 315 16.14 -13.76 9.99
N SER A 316 16.62 -14.98 10.20
CA SER A 316 16.24 -16.12 9.38
C SER A 316 14.84 -16.60 9.78
N PHE A 317 13.92 -16.66 8.83
CA PHE A 317 12.58 -17.21 9.06
C PHE A 317 12.65 -18.69 9.52
N LEU A 318 13.54 -19.47 8.91
CA LEU A 318 13.68 -20.90 9.19
C LEU A 318 14.30 -21.18 10.56
N THR A 319 15.32 -20.42 10.97
CA THR A 319 16.12 -20.74 12.16
C THR A 319 15.89 -19.81 13.34
N GLY A 320 15.24 -18.66 13.14
CA GLY A 320 15.07 -17.62 14.15
C GLY A 320 16.37 -16.87 14.51
N LEU A 321 17.49 -17.19 13.85
CA LEU A 321 18.77 -16.54 14.14
C LEU A 321 18.84 -15.15 13.53
N CYS A 322 19.42 -14.20 14.27
CA CYS A 322 19.77 -12.90 13.75
C CYS A 322 20.92 -13.06 12.73
N LEU A 323 20.64 -12.74 11.47
CA LEU A 323 21.60 -12.80 10.37
C LEU A 323 22.44 -11.53 10.30
N HIS A 324 21.78 -10.37 10.42
CA HIS A 324 22.41 -9.06 10.29
C HIS A 324 21.81 -8.05 11.26
N VAL A 325 22.69 -7.18 11.79
CA VAL A 325 22.33 -5.95 12.51
C VAL A 325 22.73 -4.78 11.62
N LEU A 326 21.75 -3.98 11.22
CA LEU A 326 21.86 -2.89 10.25
C LEU A 326 21.91 -1.57 11.00
N SER A 327 23.10 -1.21 11.47
CA SER A 327 23.32 0.06 12.17
C SER A 327 23.59 1.18 11.16
N GLY A 328 22.85 2.27 11.28
CA GLY A 328 23.00 3.43 10.40
C GLY A 328 22.09 4.60 10.73
N HIS A 329 20.89 4.32 11.26
CA HIS A 329 20.03 5.37 11.78
C HIS A 329 20.57 5.95 13.09
N LYS A 330 20.29 7.23 13.32
CA LYS A 330 20.69 7.96 14.54
C LYS A 330 19.54 8.15 15.53
N GLY A 331 18.38 7.61 15.21
CA GLY A 331 17.19 7.64 16.05
C GLY A 331 16.29 6.46 15.75
N GLU A 332 15.20 6.37 16.51
CA GLU A 332 14.21 5.29 16.46
C GLU A 332 13.73 4.99 15.05
N VAL A 333 13.64 3.71 14.69
CA VAL A 333 13.12 3.23 13.41
C VAL A 333 11.63 2.93 13.56
N TYR A 334 10.78 3.67 12.84
CA TYR A 334 9.33 3.60 12.98
C TYR A 334 8.66 2.70 11.94
N CYS A 335 9.30 2.51 10.79
CA CYS A 335 8.69 1.76 9.71
C CYS A 335 9.74 1.03 8.87
N VAL A 336 9.37 -0.17 8.42
CA VAL A 336 10.13 -0.97 7.47
C VAL A 336 9.21 -1.43 6.34
N ALA A 337 9.75 -1.49 5.13
CA ALA A 337 9.13 -2.14 3.99
C ALA A 337 10.24 -2.85 3.22
N TYR A 338 9.97 -4.02 2.65
CA TYR A 338 10.96 -4.70 1.83
C TYR A 338 10.30 -5.39 0.63
N ASN A 339 11.08 -5.59 -0.42
CA ASN A 339 10.70 -6.39 -1.59
C ASN A 339 11.85 -7.33 -1.94
N ALA A 340 11.76 -7.99 -3.10
CA ALA A 340 12.81 -8.90 -3.57
C ALA A 340 14.20 -8.24 -3.70
N ASP A 341 14.26 -6.93 -3.94
CA ASP A 341 15.51 -6.22 -4.25
C ASP A 341 16.16 -5.57 -3.02
N CYS A 342 15.37 -4.99 -2.12
CA CYS A 342 15.89 -4.18 -1.01
C CYS A 342 14.95 -4.10 0.20
N ILE A 343 15.51 -3.63 1.31
CA ILE A 343 14.80 -3.27 2.54
C ILE A 343 14.89 -1.74 2.68
N ALA A 344 13.77 -1.07 2.94
CA ALA A 344 13.71 0.35 3.26
C ALA A 344 13.32 0.54 4.73
N SER A 345 14.04 1.41 5.44
CA SER A 345 13.76 1.77 6.83
C SER A 345 13.63 3.29 6.99
N GLY A 346 12.63 3.73 7.76
CA GLY A 346 12.34 5.13 8.04
C GLY A 346 12.46 5.44 9.52
N SER A 347 13.12 6.55 9.85
CA SER A 347 13.50 6.89 11.24
C SER A 347 13.08 8.30 11.66
N SER A 348 13.13 8.54 12.98
CA SER A 348 13.05 9.87 13.58
C SER A 348 14.21 10.80 13.21
N ASP A 349 15.32 10.26 12.72
CA ASP A 349 16.47 11.05 12.24
C ASP A 349 16.21 11.76 10.89
N SER A 350 14.97 11.70 10.38
CA SER A 350 14.53 12.28 9.11
C SER A 350 15.15 11.65 7.86
N THR A 351 15.75 10.46 7.99
CA THR A 351 16.33 9.72 6.87
C THR A 351 15.56 8.45 6.57
N ILE A 352 15.68 8.02 5.31
CA ILE A 352 15.32 6.67 4.89
C ILE A 352 16.59 5.99 4.41
N ILE A 353 16.85 4.77 4.87
CA ILE A 353 17.98 3.98 4.40
C ILE A 353 17.47 2.80 3.58
N LEU A 354 18.05 2.61 2.40
CA LEU A 354 17.85 1.42 1.58
C LEU A 354 19.00 0.46 1.82
N TRP A 355 18.67 -0.77 2.18
CA TRP A 355 19.59 -1.84 2.50
C TRP A 355 19.47 -2.97 1.49
N SER A 356 20.59 -3.62 1.20
CA SER A 356 20.59 -4.91 0.57
C SER A 356 20.16 -5.99 1.57
N HIS A 357 19.75 -7.14 1.04
CA HIS A 357 19.37 -8.30 1.83
C HIS A 357 20.53 -8.91 2.65
N GLU A 358 21.77 -8.59 2.29
CA GLU A 358 22.99 -8.94 3.04
C GLU A 358 23.38 -7.87 4.08
N GLY A 359 22.53 -6.85 4.26
CA GLY A 359 22.70 -5.81 5.26
C GLY A 359 23.64 -4.67 4.87
N LYS A 360 23.92 -4.48 3.59
CA LYS A 360 24.73 -3.34 3.11
C LYS A 360 23.84 -2.14 2.81
N ILE A 361 24.28 -0.94 3.18
CA ILE A 361 23.63 0.31 2.77
C ILE A 361 23.79 0.47 1.24
N GLN A 362 22.68 0.53 0.52
CA GLN A 362 22.62 0.87 -0.90
C GLN A 362 22.50 2.39 -1.09
N HIS A 363 21.54 3.02 -0.40
CA HIS A 363 21.27 4.45 -0.50
C HIS A 363 20.81 5.05 0.82
N ILE A 364 21.13 6.32 1.05
CA ILE A 364 20.61 7.11 2.17
C ILE A 364 19.84 8.30 1.58
N LEU A 365 18.54 8.35 1.84
CA LEU A 365 17.61 9.32 1.28
C LEU A 365 17.29 10.39 2.35
N LYS A 366 17.63 11.66 2.05
CA LYS A 366 17.58 12.78 3.01
C LYS A 366 16.74 13.94 2.49
N GLU A 367 15.44 13.74 2.35
CA GLU A 367 14.51 14.80 1.91
C GLU A 367 13.41 15.10 2.94
N HIS A 368 13.21 14.23 3.94
CA HIS A 368 12.20 14.45 4.96
C HIS A 368 12.68 15.49 5.98
N MET A 369 11.72 16.26 6.50
CA MET A 369 11.95 17.25 7.54
C MET A 369 11.16 16.78 8.77
N GLY A 370 11.73 15.88 9.57
CA GLY A 370 11.07 15.24 10.71
C GLY A 370 10.91 13.73 10.54
N ILE A 371 10.14 13.13 11.46
CA ILE A 371 10.02 11.67 11.59
C ILE A 371 9.39 11.07 10.34
N VAL A 372 10.02 10.03 9.78
CA VAL A 372 9.42 9.19 8.73
C VAL A 372 8.56 8.13 9.41
N ARG A 373 7.24 8.21 9.22
CA ARG A 373 6.27 7.38 9.95
C ARG A 373 5.74 6.20 9.13
N CYS A 374 5.71 6.34 7.82
CA CYS A 374 5.08 5.35 6.94
C CYS A 374 5.95 5.08 5.72
N LEU A 375 6.10 3.81 5.36
CA LEU A 375 6.75 3.37 4.13
C LEU A 375 5.86 2.35 3.43
N HIS A 376 5.79 2.44 2.11
CA HIS A 376 5.13 1.45 1.28
C HIS A 376 5.92 1.24 -0.01
N ILE A 377 6.25 -0.01 -0.31
CA ILE A 377 6.92 -0.40 -1.55
C ILE A 377 5.91 -1.02 -2.51
N HIS A 378 5.86 -0.49 -3.73
CA HIS A 378 5.07 -1.05 -4.82
C HIS A 378 5.93 -1.21 -6.07
N GLY A 379 6.45 -2.43 -6.28
CA GLY A 379 7.44 -2.72 -7.33
C GLY A 379 8.74 -1.95 -7.08
N ASP A 380 9.20 -1.20 -8.08
CA ASP A 380 10.41 -0.38 -8.01
C ASP A 380 10.22 0.98 -7.31
N ARG A 381 9.02 1.26 -6.78
CA ARG A 381 8.68 2.56 -6.18
C ARG A 381 8.54 2.44 -4.68
N LEU A 382 9.10 3.41 -3.98
CA LEU A 382 8.88 3.61 -2.55
C LEU A 382 8.08 4.90 -2.33
N VAL A 383 6.98 4.80 -1.61
CA VAL A 383 6.24 5.96 -1.10
C VAL A 383 6.55 6.08 0.38
N SER A 384 6.96 7.28 0.79
CA SER A 384 7.30 7.57 2.18
C SER A 384 6.46 8.74 2.69
N GLY A 385 5.89 8.59 3.87
CA GLY A 385 5.11 9.61 4.56
C GLY A 385 5.79 9.98 5.88
N GLY A 386 5.95 11.27 6.13
CA GLY A 386 6.56 11.78 7.35
C GLY A 386 5.86 13.01 7.91
N ASP A 387 6.42 13.52 8.99
CA ASP A 387 6.01 14.80 9.55
C ASP A 387 6.28 15.96 8.57
N GLN A 388 5.74 17.13 8.91
CA GLN A 388 5.87 18.38 8.16
C GLN A 388 5.36 18.32 6.71
N ARG A 389 4.27 17.58 6.46
CA ARG A 389 3.53 17.58 5.18
C ARG A 389 4.32 16.98 4.01
N MET A 390 5.28 16.10 4.30
CA MET A 390 6.14 15.53 3.28
C MET A 390 5.72 14.11 2.95
N ILE A 391 5.24 13.92 1.73
CA ILE A 391 5.18 12.60 1.10
C ILE A 391 6.13 12.61 -0.07
N VAL A 392 7.04 11.65 -0.12
CA VAL A 392 8.04 11.56 -1.17
C VAL A 392 7.95 10.20 -1.84
N VAL A 393 7.91 10.23 -3.18
CA VAL A 393 7.96 9.05 -4.04
C VAL A 393 9.39 8.92 -4.56
N TRP A 394 9.95 7.72 -4.41
CA TRP A 394 11.34 7.41 -4.75
C TRP A 394 11.42 6.28 -5.77
N ASP A 395 12.50 6.32 -6.55
CA ASP A 395 12.96 5.23 -7.40
C ASP A 395 13.95 4.40 -6.59
N LEU A 396 13.58 3.15 -6.27
CA LEU A 396 14.40 2.26 -5.44
C LEU A 396 15.72 1.89 -6.13
N LYS A 397 15.70 1.68 -7.46
CA LYS A 397 16.89 1.24 -8.21
C LYS A 397 17.92 2.34 -8.35
N ALA A 398 17.47 3.57 -8.56
CA ALA A 398 18.35 4.72 -8.72
C ALA A 398 18.65 5.44 -7.39
N GLY A 399 17.93 5.13 -6.32
CA GLY A 399 18.06 5.82 -5.02
C GLY A 399 17.76 7.31 -5.11
N ARG A 400 16.88 7.73 -6.03
CA ARG A 400 16.57 9.14 -6.28
C ARG A 400 15.11 9.45 -6.06
N LYS A 401 14.85 10.69 -5.67
CA LYS A 401 13.50 11.24 -5.58
C LYS A 401 12.88 11.37 -6.97
N LEU A 402 11.66 10.86 -7.12
CA LEU A 402 10.84 11.04 -8.32
C LEU A 402 9.96 12.28 -8.19
N SER A 403 9.19 12.36 -7.09
CA SER A 403 8.30 13.49 -6.84
C SER A 403 8.06 13.71 -5.36
N THR A 404 7.76 14.94 -4.97
CA THR A 404 7.24 15.28 -3.64
C THR A 404 5.78 15.70 -3.76
N LEU A 405 4.94 15.14 -2.90
CA LEU A 405 3.54 15.48 -2.74
C LEU A 405 3.44 16.24 -1.41
N HIS A 406 3.00 17.49 -1.47
CA HIS A 406 2.79 18.32 -0.28
C HIS A 406 1.31 18.44 0.02
N ARG A 407 0.90 18.11 1.25
CA ARG A 407 -0.49 18.30 1.69
C ARG A 407 -0.59 18.61 3.18
N HIS A 408 -1.60 19.41 3.52
CA HIS A 408 -2.06 19.51 4.90
C HIS A 408 -2.55 18.14 5.37
N PRO A 409 -2.16 17.68 6.58
CA PRO A 409 -1.68 18.45 7.75
C PRO A 409 -0.23 18.17 8.16
N ASN A 410 0.21 18.83 9.24
CA ASN A 410 1.60 18.84 9.70
C ASN A 410 2.14 17.48 10.12
N LYS A 411 1.29 16.51 10.43
CA LYS A 411 1.69 15.16 10.78
C LYS A 411 0.90 14.17 9.92
N LEU A 412 1.59 13.21 9.33
CA LEU A 412 1.01 12.10 8.59
C LEU A 412 1.31 10.82 9.34
N HIS A 413 0.32 10.24 10.00
CA HIS A 413 0.55 9.03 10.80
C HIS A 413 -0.01 7.76 10.15
N LEU A 414 -0.90 7.87 9.16
CA LEU A 414 -1.39 6.73 8.40
C LEU A 414 -1.36 7.01 6.90
N MET A 415 -0.94 5.99 6.15
CA MET A 415 -0.85 6.02 4.70
C MET A 415 -1.27 4.67 4.13
N TRP A 416 -2.22 4.70 3.21
CA TRP A 416 -2.57 3.56 2.37
C TRP A 416 -2.24 3.90 0.93
N VAL A 417 -1.53 2.99 0.27
CA VAL A 417 -1.08 3.15 -1.11
C VAL A 417 -1.65 2.01 -1.92
N GLY A 418 -2.45 2.36 -2.93
CA GLY A 418 -2.87 1.45 -3.97
C GLY A 418 -2.14 1.74 -5.29
N GLU A 419 -2.51 1.03 -6.34
CA GLU A 419 -1.90 1.24 -7.66
C GLU A 419 -2.24 2.61 -8.26
N THR A 420 -3.47 3.07 -8.05
CA THR A 420 -4.05 4.27 -8.67
C THR A 420 -4.30 5.40 -7.68
N LYS A 421 -4.33 5.10 -6.38
CA LYS A 421 -4.72 6.05 -5.34
C LYS A 421 -3.72 6.02 -4.17
N LEU A 422 -3.59 7.17 -3.51
CA LEU A 422 -2.87 7.34 -2.25
C LEU A 422 -3.85 7.98 -1.25
N ILE A 423 -4.05 7.35 -0.11
CA ILE A 423 -4.94 7.82 0.94
C ILE A 423 -4.11 8.11 2.18
N THR A 424 -4.33 9.27 2.77
CA THR A 424 -3.62 9.71 3.97
C THR A 424 -4.62 10.19 4.99
N ALA A 425 -4.39 9.83 6.25
CA ALA A 425 -5.18 10.32 7.38
C ALA A 425 -4.32 11.13 8.33
N THR A 426 -5.01 11.95 9.12
CA THR A 426 -4.42 13.03 9.88
C THR A 426 -4.64 12.79 11.36
N PRO A 427 -3.61 12.95 12.22
CA PRO A 427 -3.77 12.77 13.66
C PRO A 427 -4.28 14.05 14.34
N GLU A 428 -4.41 15.15 13.60
CA GLU A 428 -4.93 16.42 14.10
C GLU A 428 -6.46 16.35 14.28
N LYS A 429 -6.98 17.02 15.31
CA LYS A 429 -8.43 17.18 15.53
C LYS A 429 -8.92 18.37 14.71
N SER A 430 -9.97 18.27 13.89
CA SER A 430 -10.80 17.10 13.51
C SER A 430 -10.12 16.18 12.49
N GLY A 431 -10.22 14.86 12.66
CA GLY A 431 -9.64 13.87 11.74
C GLY A 431 -10.17 14.04 10.31
N CYS A 432 -9.26 14.32 9.39
CA CYS A 432 -9.55 14.43 7.96
C CYS A 432 -8.84 13.30 7.21
N MET A 433 -9.36 12.95 6.04
CA MET A 433 -8.64 12.08 5.11
C MET A 433 -8.55 12.74 3.75
N THR A 434 -7.41 12.54 3.09
CA THR A 434 -7.15 13.04 1.76
C THR A 434 -6.90 11.87 0.83
N VAL A 435 -7.53 11.91 -0.34
CA VAL A 435 -7.36 10.92 -1.40
C VAL A 435 -6.72 11.61 -2.59
N LEU A 436 -5.57 11.11 -3.02
CA LEU A 436 -4.91 11.51 -4.26
C LEU A 436 -5.10 10.41 -5.28
N THR A 437 -5.46 10.77 -6.51
CA THR A 437 -5.58 9.82 -7.61
C THR A 437 -4.50 10.13 -8.65
N PHE A 438 -3.75 9.11 -9.07
CA PHE A 438 -2.76 9.20 -10.13
C PHE A 438 -3.31 8.77 -11.50
N TRP A 439 -4.56 8.33 -11.49
CA TRP A 439 -5.45 8.25 -12.63
C TRP A 439 -6.07 9.63 -12.89
#